data_AF-A0A699UKH3-F1
#
_entry.id   AF-A0A699UKH3-F1
#
_cell.length_a   1.000
_cell.length_b   1.000
_cell.length_c   1.000
_cell.angle_alpha   90.00
_cell.angle_beta   90.00
_cell.angle_gamma   90.00
#
_symmetry.space_group_name_H-M   'P 1'
#
loop_
_entity.id
_entity.type
_entity.pdbx_description
1 polymer ?
#
loop_
_entity_poly.entity_id
_entity_poly.type
_entity_poly.pdbx_seq_one_letter_code
_entity_poly.pdbx_strand_id
1 'polypeptide(L)' 'CVDKVVFDLSLARGLDYYTGVIYEAITKGATQVGSIAGGGRYDDLIGTFRSKPVAAIGVSLGIERVFTIMEQN' A
#
# COMPACT_ATOMS: atom_id res chain seq x y z
N CYS A 1 -16.86 1.37 10.86
CA CYS A 1 -15.74 0.75 10.10
C CYS A 1 -15.28 1.63 8.93
N VAL A 2 -16.18 2.41 8.32
CA VAL A 2 -15.84 3.40 7.28
C VAL A 2 -14.93 4.53 7.82
N ASP A 3 -14.97 4.82 9.12
CA ASP A 3 -14.20 5.90 9.78
C ASP A 3 -12.68 5.68 9.85
N LYS A 4 -12.20 4.58 9.25
CA LYS A 4 -10.78 4.20 9.14
C LYS A 4 -10.28 4.20 7.69
N VAL A 5 -11.12 4.57 6.72
CA VAL A 5 -10.77 4.64 5.29
C VAL A 5 -11.03 6.07 4.82
N VAL A 6 -10.03 6.66 4.18
CA VAL A 6 -10.12 8.00 3.58
C VAL A 6 -9.81 7.85 2.11
N PHE A 7 -10.66 8.41 1.25
CA PHE A 7 -10.38 8.48 -0.18
C PHE A 7 -9.57 9.75 -0.45
N ASP A 8 -8.32 9.57 -0.86
CA ASP A 8 -7.38 10.66 -1.10
C ASP A 8 -6.93 10.63 -2.57
N LEU A 9 -7.33 11.64 -3.34
CA LEU A 9 -6.96 11.80 -4.75
C LEU A 9 -5.51 12.28 -4.93
N SER A 10 -4.87 12.79 -3.87
CA SER A 10 -3.47 13.20 -3.90
C SER A 10 -2.51 12.03 -3.66
N LEU A 11 -3.02 10.87 -3.23
CA LEU A 11 -2.22 9.68 -3.01
C LEU A 11 -1.62 9.24 -4.36
N ALA A 12 -0.30 9.29 -4.45
CA ALA A 12 0.48 8.72 -5.54
C ALA A 12 1.54 7.80 -4.94
N ARG A 13 1.65 6.58 -5.47
CA ARG A 13 2.72 5.63 -5.09
C ARG A 13 3.81 5.71 -6.14
N GLY A 14 5.08 5.74 -5.73
CA GLY A 14 6.22 5.95 -6.63
C GLY A 14 6.60 4.77 -7.53
N LEU A 15 5.63 3.92 -7.89
CA LEU A 15 5.85 2.73 -8.73
C LEU A 15 4.82 2.72 -9.85
N ASP A 16 5.29 2.78 -11.09
CA ASP A 16 4.44 2.95 -12.28
C ASP A 16 3.68 1.67 -12.70
N TYR A 17 3.79 0.59 -11.93
CA TYR A 17 3.12 -0.68 -12.24
C TYR A 17 1.66 -0.74 -11.79
N TYR A 18 1.17 0.25 -11.05
CA TYR A 18 -0.22 0.27 -10.60
C TYR A 18 -1.16 0.65 -11.76
N THR A 19 -2.21 -0.15 -11.93
CA THR A 19 -3.18 -0.04 -13.05
C THR A 19 -4.58 0.33 -12.58
N GLY A 20 -4.78 0.46 -11.27
CA GLY A 20 -6.09 0.74 -10.68
C GLY A 20 -5.97 1.27 -9.26
N VAL A 21 -6.80 0.74 -8.35
CA VAL A 21 -6.81 1.19 -6.96
C VAL A 21 -5.42 1.06 -6.32
N ILE A 22 -5.03 2.11 -5.60
CA ILE A 22 -3.88 2.11 -4.71
C ILE A 22 -4.37 2.46 -3.30
N TYR A 23 -3.66 1.95 -2.31
CA TYR A 23 -3.98 2.21 -0.92
C TYR A 23 -2.71 2.28 -0.07
N GLU A 24 -2.84 3.04 1.00
CA GLU A 24 -1.82 3.26 2.00
C GLU A 24 -2.45 3.13 3.39
N ALA A 25 -1.75 2.46 4.29
CA ALA A 25 -2.13 2.37 5.69
C ALA A 25 -1.17 3.21 6.52
N ILE A 26 -1.75 4.13 7.30
CA ILE A 26 -1.04 4.97 8.27
C ILE A 26 -1.63 4.76 9.66
N THR A 27 -0.84 4.99 10.69
CA THR A 27 -1.32 4.92 12.08
C THR A 27 -1.74 6.31 12.55
N LYS A 28 -2.87 6.37 13.28
CA LYS A 28 -3.33 7.62 13.90
C LYS A 28 -2.43 7.93 15.08
N GLY A 29 -1.76 9.10 15.07
CA GLY A 29 -0.95 9.59 16.19
C GLY A 29 0.56 9.36 16.08
N ALA A 30 1.05 8.49 15.18
CA ALA A 30 2.47 8.27 14.95
C ALA A 30 2.91 8.78 13.56
N THR A 31 2.70 10.08 13.33
CA THR A 31 3.03 10.78 12.08
C THR A 31 4.51 10.70 11.69
N GLN A 32 5.41 10.37 12.61
CA GLN A 32 6.85 10.28 12.34
C GLN A 32 7.27 9.02 11.57
N VAL A 33 6.49 7.94 11.62
CA VAL A 33 6.85 6.65 10.97
C VAL A 33 6.35 6.58 9.51
N GLY A 34 5.35 7.39 9.17
CA GLY A 34 4.73 7.41 7.85
C GLY A 34 3.92 6.13 7.56
N SER A 35 3.87 5.76 6.27
CA SER A 35 3.17 4.57 5.75
C SER A 35 3.66 3.27 6.39
N ILE A 36 2.77 2.48 7.00
CA ILE A 36 3.12 1.16 7.57
C ILE A 36 2.83 0.02 6.61
N ALA A 37 1.86 0.20 5.71
CA ALA A 37 1.52 -0.78 4.69
C ALA A 37 1.06 -0.04 3.43
N GLY A 38 1.16 -0.69 2.29
CA GLY A 38 0.55 -0.17 1.09
C GLY A 38 0.47 -1.19 0.00
N GLY A 39 -0.31 -0.90 -1.02
CA GLY A 39 -0.56 -1.84 -2.09
C GLY A 39 -1.46 -1.25 -3.15
N GLY A 40 -1.93 -2.12 -4.02
CA GLY A 40 -2.79 -1.74 -5.12
C GLY A 40 -2.90 -2.82 -6.18
N ARG A 41 -3.62 -2.49 -7.25
CA ARG A 41 -3.88 -3.36 -8.40
C ARG A 41 -2.79 -3.20 -9.47
N TYR A 42 -2.28 -4.30 -10.01
CA TYR A 42 -1.16 -4.34 -10.95
C TYR A 42 -1.34 -5.43 -12.02
N ASP A 43 -2.24 -5.21 -12.97
CA ASP A 43 -2.66 -6.25 -13.91
C ASP A 43 -1.58 -6.69 -14.91
N ASP A 44 -0.64 -5.80 -15.23
CA ASP A 44 0.39 -6.05 -16.24
C ASP A 44 1.70 -6.55 -15.63
N LEU A 45 1.90 -6.35 -14.31
CA LEU A 45 3.18 -6.64 -13.64
C LEU A 45 3.58 -8.11 -13.74
N ILE A 46 2.67 -9.04 -13.44
CA ILE A 46 2.96 -10.48 -13.52
C ILE A 46 3.17 -10.90 -14.99
N GLY A 47 2.46 -10.25 -15.92
CA GLY A 47 2.63 -10.46 -17.37
C GLY A 47 4.03 -10.09 -17.88
N THR A 48 4.79 -9.25 -17.18
CA THR A 48 6.20 -8.99 -17.56
C THR A 48 7.10 -10.22 -17.37
N PHE A 49 6.70 -11.18 -16.53
CA PHE A 49 7.45 -12.40 -16.26
C PHE A 49 6.83 -13.66 -16.90
N ARG A 50 5.65 -13.56 -17.53
CA ARG A 50 4.91 -14.68 -18.12
C ARG A 50 4.27 -14.29 -19.45
N SER A 51 4.08 -15.23 -20.37
CA SER A 51 3.52 -14.94 -21.70
C SER A 51 2.02 -14.55 -21.75
N LYS A 52 1.39 -14.24 -20.62
CA LYS A 52 -0.03 -13.87 -20.52
C LYS A 52 -0.24 -12.82 -19.43
N PRO A 53 -1.12 -11.81 -19.66
CA PRO A 53 -1.50 -10.85 -18.62
C PRO A 53 -2.23 -11.57 -17.47
N VAL A 54 -1.99 -11.12 -16.24
CA VAL A 54 -2.60 -11.70 -15.03
C VAL A 54 -2.99 -10.55 -14.11
N ALA A 55 -4.30 -10.28 -14.04
CA ALA A 55 -4.86 -9.32 -13.12
C ALA A 55 -4.54 -9.70 -11.67
N ALA A 56 -4.00 -8.76 -10.90
CA ALA A 56 -3.55 -9.02 -9.55
C ALA A 56 -3.68 -7.78 -8.65
N ILE A 57 -3.86 -8.04 -7.36
CA ILE A 57 -3.83 -7.04 -6.29
C ILE A 57 -2.98 -7.59 -5.16
N GLY A 58 -2.29 -6.71 -4.45
CA GLY A 58 -1.46 -7.14 -3.32
C GLY A 58 -1.10 -5.99 -2.42
N VAL A 59 -0.69 -6.36 -1.21
CA VAL A 59 -0.30 -5.47 -0.13
C VAL A 59 1.06 -5.88 0.39
N SER A 60 1.86 -4.91 0.81
CA SER A 60 3.06 -5.12 1.60
C SER A 60 2.94 -4.40 2.95
N LEU A 61 3.55 -4.98 3.97
CA LEU A 61 3.60 -4.45 5.34
C LEU A 61 5.06 -4.25 5.74
N GLY A 62 5.39 -3.03 6.19
CA GLY A 62 6.70 -2.71 6.76
C GLY A 62 6.78 -3.19 8.21
N ILE A 63 7.20 -4.44 8.42
CA ILE A 63 7.27 -5.05 9.76
C ILE A 63 8.09 -4.22 10.74
N GLU A 64 9.24 -3.70 10.32
CA GLU A 64 10.07 -2.81 11.15
C GLU A 64 9.30 -1.58 11.64
N ARG A 65 8.53 -0.94 10.75
CA ARG A 65 7.71 0.24 11.09
C ARG A 65 6.59 -0.12 12.08
N VAL A 66 5.98 -1.29 11.91
CA VAL A 66 4.97 -1.79 12.84
C VAL A 66 5.58 -2.01 14.23
N PHE A 67 6.74 -2.65 14.32
CA PHE A 67 7.44 -2.86 15.59
C PHE A 67 7.79 -1.53 16.27
N THR A 68 8.35 -0.57 15.54
CA THR A 68 8.66 0.76 16.09
C THR A 68 7.43 1.42 16.73
N ILE A 69 6.26 1.31 16.10
CA ILE A 69 5.03 1.90 16.64
C ILE A 69 4.54 1.12 17.86
N MET A 70 4.67 -0.21 17.86
CA MET A 70 4.29 -1.04 19.00
C MET A 70 5.16 -0.79 20.24
N GLU A 71 6.45 -0.49 20.06
CA GLU A 71 7.36 -0.17 21.17
C GLU A 71 7.20 1.27 21.70
N GLN A 72 6.63 2.18 20.89
CA GLN A 72 6.36 3.56 21.28
C GLN A 72 5.02 3.76 22.02
N ASN A 73 4.18 2.72 22.09
CA ASN A 73 2.93 2.69 22.88
C ASN A 73 3.12 1.93 24.18
#